data_AF-A0A3N0B4N4-F1
#
_entry.id   AF-A0A3N0B4N4-F1
#
_cell.length_a   1.000
_cell.length_b   1.000
_cell.length_c   1.000
_cell.angle_alpha   90.00
_cell.angle_beta   90.00
_cell.angle_gamma   90.00
#
_symmetry.space_group_name_H-M   'P 1'
#
loop_
_entity.id
_entity.type
_entity.pdbx_description
1 polymer ?
#
loop_
_entity_poly.entity_id
_entity_poly.type
_entity_poly.pdbx_seq_one_letter_code
_entity_poly.pdbx_strand_id
1 'polypeptide(L)'
;MEIIERFLGGYSENFAVAVAAWPFFSFALTLPILAYLYHRDGRLKLASVVTVYLAVLYVLGLGCFTLYPLPSGEEGLGITYGIPWQLNPFAFLGDIAKDGIHAVPQILFNIVFFMPLGFIAGRFLRLDFAKSTLLGLAVSFAIEAAQGTGLFGVYPYSYRTADVDDLIWNASGAAVGWLVASRLARILPPGALAEEGEVTDRPGIVRRFVAFWLDMTLVGVASTIVWAAGLFVAWGVMAAGVQNDALAAAGGTAMLLIPAVMFVAVEGAIPFMRKGQTPGGSFVRMTCETRERMGWRRVAFFLLRLFVLGCMLLFFPLAAPVLLIFYAVKRRMPYDLL
;
A
#
# COMPACT_ATOMS: atom_id res chain seq x y z
N MET A 1 32.25 5.99 -17.95
CA MET A 1 31.12 6.93 -17.76
C MET A 1 30.01 6.61 -18.76
N GLU A 2 30.33 6.51 -20.05
CA GLU A 2 29.42 6.15 -21.15
C GLU A 2 28.59 4.86 -20.94
N ILE A 3 29.16 3.81 -20.34
CA ILE A 3 28.47 2.53 -20.08
C ILE A 3 27.35 2.69 -19.06
N ILE A 4 27.62 3.44 -17.98
CA ILE A 4 26.65 3.70 -16.92
C ILE A 4 25.57 4.65 -17.44
N GLU A 5 25.95 5.66 -18.22
CA GLU A 5 24.99 6.61 -18.81
C GLU A 5 24.05 5.95 -19.81
N ARG A 6 24.54 5.04 -20.66
CA ARG A 6 23.69 4.31 -21.62
C ARG A 6 22.75 3.31 -20.93
N PHE A 7 23.23 2.65 -19.87
CA PHE A 7 22.40 1.79 -19.03
C PHE A 7 21.31 2.61 -18.31
N LEU A 8 21.69 3.69 -17.62
CA LEU A 8 20.75 4.58 -16.91
C LEU A 8 19.77 5.30 -17.85
N GLY A 9 20.19 5.61 -19.09
CA GLY A 9 19.34 6.21 -20.11
C GLY A 9 18.12 5.35 -20.47
N GLY A 10 18.27 4.02 -20.50
CA GLY A 10 17.16 3.07 -20.73
C GLY A 10 16.17 2.96 -19.56
N TYR A 11 16.55 3.44 -18.37
CA TYR A 11 15.74 3.42 -17.15
C TYR A 11 15.01 4.75 -16.90
N SER A 12 15.28 5.77 -17.70
CA SER A 12 14.75 7.12 -17.51
C SER A 12 13.22 7.20 -17.61
N GLU A 13 12.61 6.46 -18.54
CA GLU A 13 11.15 6.38 -18.70
C GLU A 13 10.50 5.65 -17.51
N ASN A 14 11.05 4.50 -17.12
CA ASN A 14 10.57 3.73 -15.96
C ASN A 14 10.62 4.57 -14.68
N PHE A 15 11.70 5.34 -14.50
CA PHE A 15 11.84 6.26 -13.38
C PHE A 15 10.83 7.41 -13.44
N ALA A 16 10.61 8.00 -14.62
CA ALA A 16 9.64 9.07 -14.80
C ALA A 16 8.21 8.61 -14.46
N VAL A 17 7.82 7.40 -14.90
CA VAL A 17 6.52 6.80 -14.54
C VAL A 17 6.42 6.58 -13.04
N ALA A 18 7.46 6.04 -12.40
CA ALA A 18 7.47 5.84 -10.94
C ALA A 18 7.31 7.17 -10.19
N VAL A 19 8.05 8.21 -10.57
CA VAL A 19 7.99 9.55 -9.95
C VAL A 19 6.63 10.22 -10.21
N ALA A 20 6.03 10.05 -11.39
CA ALA A 20 4.71 10.59 -11.70
C ALA A 20 3.60 9.89 -10.89
N ALA A 21 3.69 8.57 -10.70
CA ALA A 21 2.74 7.80 -9.90
C ALA A 21 2.92 8.01 -8.39
N TRP A 22 4.14 8.35 -7.96
CA TRP A 22 4.53 8.39 -6.55
C TRP A 22 3.66 9.28 -5.64
N PRO A 23 3.23 10.49 -6.02
CA PRO A 23 2.35 11.30 -5.17
C PRO A 23 1.01 10.61 -4.86
N PHE A 24 0.42 9.91 -5.84
CA PHE A 24 -0.87 9.23 -5.68
C PHE A 24 -0.78 8.03 -4.75
N PHE A 25 0.21 7.17 -5.00
CA PHE A 25 0.46 6.00 -4.16
C PHE A 25 0.97 6.38 -2.78
N SER A 26 1.79 7.42 -2.67
CA SER A 26 2.20 7.94 -1.36
C SER A 26 1.02 8.51 -0.61
N PHE A 27 0.12 9.23 -1.27
CA PHE A 27 -1.11 9.66 -0.62
C PHE A 27 -1.86 8.44 -0.10
N ALA A 28 -2.08 7.40 -0.90
CA ALA A 28 -2.84 6.19 -0.52
C ALA A 28 -2.16 5.29 0.54
N LEU A 29 -0.83 5.13 0.48
CA LEU A 29 -0.07 4.14 1.26
C LEU A 29 0.75 4.74 2.40
N THR A 30 1.03 6.04 2.39
CA THR A 30 1.89 6.62 3.44
C THR A 30 1.19 6.60 4.78
N LEU A 31 -0.05 7.08 4.89
CA LEU A 31 -0.65 7.15 6.23
C LEU A 31 -1.10 5.79 6.81
N PRO A 32 -1.44 4.68 6.10
CA PRO A 32 -1.76 3.43 6.76
C PRO A 32 -0.48 2.79 7.29
N ILE A 33 0.63 2.93 6.56
CA ILE A 33 1.96 2.53 7.02
C ILE A 33 2.38 3.40 8.22
N LEU A 34 2.17 4.72 8.18
CA LEU A 34 2.46 5.58 9.34
C LEU A 34 1.56 5.25 10.52
N ALA A 35 0.29 4.95 10.30
CA ALA A 35 -0.59 4.54 11.36
C ALA A 35 -0.13 3.22 11.97
N TYR A 36 0.32 2.26 11.17
CA TYR A 36 0.92 1.01 11.66
C TYR A 36 2.17 1.29 12.50
N LEU A 37 3.07 2.14 12.01
CA LEU A 37 4.25 2.55 12.76
C LEU A 37 3.87 3.29 14.04
N TYR A 38 2.82 4.10 14.03
CA TYR A 38 2.30 4.80 15.21
C TYR A 38 1.68 3.82 16.21
N HIS A 39 0.90 2.84 15.78
CA HIS A 39 0.33 1.83 16.65
C HIS A 39 1.44 0.98 17.31
N ARG A 40 2.47 0.65 16.54
CA ARG A 40 3.61 -0.18 16.96
C ARG A 40 4.57 0.57 17.91
N ASP A 41 4.94 1.80 17.56
CA ASP A 41 5.99 2.57 18.25
C ASP A 41 5.43 3.67 19.19
N GLY A 42 4.11 3.94 19.15
CA GLY A 42 3.37 5.00 19.85
C GLY A 42 3.83 6.43 19.64
N ARG A 43 4.85 6.66 18.79
CA ARG A 43 5.38 7.97 18.43
C ARG A 43 5.71 7.97 16.94
N LEU A 44 5.32 9.04 16.25
CA LEU A 44 5.76 9.31 14.88
C LEU A 44 6.93 10.29 14.91
N LYS A 45 8.10 9.83 14.45
CA LYS A 45 9.25 10.69 14.19
C LYS A 45 9.19 11.18 12.73
N LEU A 46 9.69 12.37 12.45
CA LEU A 46 9.79 12.89 11.07
C LEU A 46 10.58 11.92 10.17
N ALA A 47 11.63 11.30 10.70
CA ALA A 47 12.39 10.25 10.01
C ALA A 47 11.52 9.05 9.60
N SER A 48 10.53 8.66 10.41
CA SER A 48 9.58 7.60 10.04
C SER A 48 8.70 8.03 8.86
N VAL A 49 8.25 9.29 8.83
CA VAL A 49 7.48 9.85 7.71
C VAL A 49 8.29 9.82 6.42
N VAL A 50 9.51 10.38 6.44
CA VAL A 50 10.41 10.40 5.27
C VAL A 50 10.71 8.98 4.79
N THR A 51 11.02 8.08 5.71
CA THR A 51 11.40 6.70 5.33
C THR A 51 10.21 5.93 4.77
N VAL A 52 8.98 6.11 5.28
CA VAL A 52 7.77 5.51 4.67
C VAL A 52 7.54 6.08 3.27
N TYR A 53 7.68 7.39 3.11
CA TYR A 53 7.49 8.06 1.82
C TYR A 53 8.49 7.54 0.77
N LEU A 54 9.76 7.35 1.15
CA LEU A 54 10.79 6.73 0.32
C LEU A 54 10.55 5.23 0.09
N ALA A 55 10.01 4.50 1.07
CA ALA A 55 9.67 3.09 0.92
C ALA A 55 8.56 2.90 -0.13
N VAL A 56 7.57 3.79 -0.18
CA VAL A 56 6.54 3.77 -1.24
C VAL A 56 7.15 4.04 -2.61
N LEU A 57 8.05 5.03 -2.73
CA LEU A 57 8.79 5.26 -3.99
C LEU A 57 9.57 4.03 -4.41
N TYR A 58 10.23 3.37 -3.47
CA TYR A 58 11.00 2.17 -3.72
C TYR A 58 10.14 1.02 -4.24
N VAL A 59 8.99 0.74 -3.61
CA VAL A 59 8.08 -0.33 -4.07
C VAL A 59 7.52 -0.03 -5.46
N LEU A 60 7.20 1.24 -5.76
CA LEU A 60 6.80 1.66 -7.10
C LEU A 60 7.94 1.50 -8.11
N GLY A 61 9.14 1.94 -7.73
CA GLY A 61 10.34 1.76 -8.54
C GLY A 61 10.58 0.28 -8.82
N LEU A 62 10.44 -0.60 -7.82
CA LEU A 62 10.55 -2.05 -7.97
C LEU A 62 9.60 -2.57 -9.05
N GLY A 63 8.32 -2.17 -9.02
CA GLY A 63 7.35 -2.52 -10.06
C GLY A 63 7.69 -1.93 -11.43
N CYS A 64 7.96 -0.62 -11.52
CA CYS A 64 8.25 0.06 -12.79
C CYS A 64 9.55 -0.44 -13.44
N PHE A 65 10.62 -0.67 -12.68
CA PHE A 65 11.88 -1.13 -13.25
C PHE A 65 11.87 -2.59 -13.68
N THR A 66 10.94 -3.40 -13.15
CA THR A 66 10.88 -4.83 -13.47
C THR A 66 9.76 -5.20 -14.44
N LEU A 67 8.65 -4.47 -14.45
CA LEU A 67 7.47 -4.81 -15.24
C LEU A 67 7.17 -3.79 -16.37
N TYR A 68 7.82 -2.62 -16.37
CA TYR A 68 7.64 -1.59 -17.41
C TYR A 68 8.89 -1.50 -18.31
N PRO A 69 8.75 -1.26 -19.63
CA PRO A 69 7.52 -1.01 -20.39
C PRO A 69 6.63 -2.24 -20.53
N LEU A 70 5.31 -2.00 -20.52
CA LEU A 70 4.33 -3.05 -20.78
C LEU A 70 4.46 -3.52 -22.24
N PRO A 71 4.36 -4.82 -22.52
CA PRO A 71 4.50 -5.32 -23.89
C PRO A 71 3.45 -4.69 -24.81
N SER A 72 3.90 -4.15 -25.95
CA SER A 72 3.05 -3.51 -26.95
C SER A 72 3.39 -4.02 -28.35
N GLY A 73 2.39 -4.54 -29.08
CA GLY A 73 2.51 -4.93 -30.50
C GLY A 73 2.58 -6.43 -30.76
N GLU A 74 2.72 -6.79 -32.04
CA GLU A 74 2.99 -8.16 -32.54
C GLU A 74 4.51 -8.41 -32.73
N GLU A 75 5.35 -7.38 -32.62
CA GLU A 75 6.83 -7.46 -32.67
C GLU A 75 7.47 -6.49 -31.65
N GLY A 76 8.62 -6.84 -31.06
CA GLY A 76 9.41 -5.97 -30.17
C GLY A 76 10.12 -6.67 -29.00
N LEU A 77 10.89 -5.90 -28.21
CA LEU A 77 11.71 -6.33 -27.05
C LEU A 77 10.94 -7.01 -25.88
N GLY A 78 9.64 -7.25 -26.04
CA GLY A 78 8.77 -7.90 -25.06
C GLY A 78 7.97 -9.08 -25.61
N ILE A 79 8.40 -9.65 -26.73
CA ILE A 79 7.76 -10.83 -27.34
C ILE A 79 8.80 -11.93 -27.46
N THR A 80 9.08 -12.59 -26.34
CA THR A 80 9.89 -13.82 -26.31
C THR A 80 8.95 -15.01 -26.45
N TYR A 81 8.62 -15.36 -27.69
CA TYR A 81 7.87 -16.59 -27.97
C TYR A 81 8.79 -17.80 -27.82
N GLY A 82 8.44 -18.72 -26.92
CA GLY A 82 9.09 -20.04 -26.85
C GLY A 82 10.51 -20.08 -26.27
N ILE A 83 10.99 -19.01 -25.61
CA ILE A 83 12.24 -19.11 -24.84
C ILE A 83 11.94 -19.78 -23.48
N PRO A 84 12.53 -20.95 -23.19
CA PRO A 84 12.33 -21.63 -21.92
C PRO A 84 12.94 -20.82 -20.77
N TRP A 85 12.41 -20.99 -19.57
CA TRP A 85 12.97 -20.39 -18.37
C TRP A 85 14.41 -20.85 -18.15
N GLN A 86 15.27 -19.93 -17.71
CA GLN A 86 16.64 -20.27 -17.31
C GLN A 86 16.62 -20.80 -15.88
N LEU A 87 16.76 -22.11 -15.75
CA LEU A 87 16.69 -22.81 -14.46
C LEU A 87 18.05 -23.27 -13.94
N ASN A 88 19.13 -22.99 -14.68
CA ASN A 88 20.48 -23.34 -14.25
C ASN A 88 21.03 -22.27 -13.27
N PRO A 89 21.24 -22.58 -11.97
CA PRO A 89 21.72 -21.62 -10.97
C PRO A 89 23.22 -21.25 -11.11
N PHE A 90 23.83 -21.66 -12.22
CA PHE A 90 25.22 -21.38 -12.58
C PHE A 90 25.33 -20.75 -13.97
N ALA A 91 24.21 -20.30 -14.55
CA ALA A 91 24.20 -19.68 -15.88
C ALA A 91 25.08 -18.43 -15.92
N PHE A 92 25.11 -17.66 -14.82
CA PHE A 92 25.96 -16.48 -14.65
C PHE A 92 27.47 -16.78 -14.87
N LEU A 93 27.95 -18.00 -14.62
CA LEU A 93 29.35 -18.36 -14.89
C LEU A 93 29.63 -18.38 -16.40
N GLY A 94 28.67 -18.85 -17.19
CA GLY A 94 28.73 -18.82 -18.65
C GLY A 94 28.68 -17.39 -19.17
N ASP A 95 27.82 -16.54 -18.60
CA ASP A 95 27.70 -15.14 -18.97
C ASP A 95 28.96 -14.35 -18.63
N ILE A 96 29.57 -14.59 -17.45
CA ILE A 96 30.87 -14.00 -17.10
C ILE A 96 31.98 -14.52 -18.03
N ALA A 97 31.97 -15.80 -18.41
CA ALA A 97 32.97 -16.35 -19.32
C ALA A 97 32.84 -15.78 -20.75
N LYS A 98 31.61 -15.45 -21.18
CA LYS A 98 31.30 -14.95 -22.52
C LYS A 98 31.42 -13.42 -22.62
N ASP A 99 30.78 -12.72 -21.68
CA ASP A 99 30.62 -11.25 -21.68
C ASP A 99 31.55 -10.55 -20.67
N GLY A 100 32.31 -11.32 -19.87
CA GLY A 100 33.36 -10.79 -19.00
C GLY A 100 32.84 -9.85 -17.93
N ILE A 101 33.54 -8.73 -17.74
CA ILE A 101 33.17 -7.71 -16.75
C ILE A 101 31.82 -7.04 -17.06
N HIS A 102 31.28 -7.20 -18.27
CA HIS A 102 30.00 -6.61 -18.67
C HIS A 102 28.78 -7.30 -18.03
N ALA A 103 28.92 -8.53 -17.51
CA ALA A 103 27.87 -9.23 -16.76
C ALA A 103 27.79 -8.80 -15.28
N VAL A 104 28.87 -8.23 -14.73
CA VAL A 104 28.98 -7.86 -13.30
C VAL A 104 27.97 -6.78 -12.87
N PRO A 105 27.71 -5.71 -13.64
CA PRO A 105 26.72 -4.71 -13.27
C PRO A 105 25.33 -5.29 -13.05
N GLN A 106 24.87 -6.24 -13.87
CA GLN A 106 23.54 -6.85 -13.72
C GLN A 106 23.39 -7.53 -12.35
N ILE A 107 24.37 -8.34 -11.96
CA ILE A 107 24.42 -9.01 -10.65
C ILE A 107 24.39 -7.98 -9.52
N LEU A 108 25.25 -6.95 -9.58
CA LEU A 108 25.34 -5.93 -8.55
C LEU A 108 24.06 -5.10 -8.45
N PHE A 109 23.43 -4.75 -9.57
CA PHE A 109 22.18 -4.00 -9.59
C PHE A 109 21.04 -4.81 -8.97
N ASN A 110 20.90 -6.10 -9.28
CA ASN A 110 19.90 -6.96 -8.64
C ASN A 110 20.05 -6.97 -7.11
N ILE A 111 21.28 -7.16 -6.61
CA ILE A 111 21.58 -7.12 -5.18
C ILE A 111 21.21 -5.76 -4.58
N VAL A 112 21.74 -4.66 -5.14
CA VAL A 112 21.51 -3.30 -4.64
C VAL A 112 20.04 -2.93 -4.69
N PHE A 113 19.32 -3.39 -5.71
CA PHE A 113 17.91 -3.10 -5.92
C PHE A 113 17.01 -3.80 -4.90
N PHE A 114 17.41 -4.97 -4.37
CA PHE A 114 16.66 -5.65 -3.30
C PHE A 114 17.14 -5.32 -1.87
N MET A 115 18.28 -4.63 -1.71
CA MET A 115 18.75 -4.18 -0.39
C MET A 115 17.71 -3.33 0.37
N PRO A 116 17.01 -2.35 -0.24
CA PRO A 116 15.99 -1.59 0.48
C PRO A 116 14.84 -2.46 0.98
N LEU A 117 14.41 -3.49 0.24
CA LEU A 117 13.37 -4.43 0.68
C LEU A 117 13.78 -5.15 1.98
N GLY A 118 15.00 -5.69 2.02
CA GLY A 118 15.56 -6.33 3.20
C GLY A 118 15.70 -5.38 4.39
N PHE A 119 16.13 -4.14 4.12
CA PHE A 119 16.24 -3.10 5.13
C PHE A 119 14.87 -2.74 5.74
N ILE A 120 13.85 -2.57 4.89
CA ILE A 120 12.46 -2.31 5.29
C ILE A 120 11.91 -3.50 6.09
N ALA A 121 12.12 -4.73 5.64
CA ALA A 121 11.68 -5.94 6.32
C ALA A 121 12.24 -6.02 7.76
N GLY A 122 13.55 -5.81 7.92
CA GLY A 122 14.20 -5.82 9.23
C GLY A 122 13.81 -4.63 10.11
N ARG A 123 13.71 -3.42 9.54
CA ARG A 123 13.50 -2.19 10.33
C ARG A 123 12.04 -1.89 10.62
N PHE A 124 11.14 -2.14 9.66
CA PHE A 124 9.72 -1.78 9.72
C PHE A 124 8.83 -2.96 10.01
N LEU A 125 9.08 -4.11 9.40
CA LEU A 125 8.30 -5.31 9.70
C LEU A 125 8.88 -6.09 10.89
N ARG A 126 10.08 -5.72 11.36
CA ARG A 126 10.83 -6.40 12.43
C ARG A 126 10.98 -7.90 12.16
N LEU A 127 11.04 -8.26 10.89
CA LEU A 127 11.28 -9.63 10.47
C LEU A 127 12.72 -10.01 10.83
N ASP A 128 12.91 -11.26 11.22
CA ASP A 128 14.24 -11.83 11.37
C ASP A 128 14.93 -11.99 9.99
N PHE A 129 16.21 -12.36 10.02
CA PHE A 129 17.02 -12.52 8.82
C PHE A 129 16.38 -13.50 7.82
N ALA A 130 15.89 -14.64 8.30
CA ALA A 130 15.32 -15.69 7.47
C ALA A 130 14.04 -15.20 6.79
N LYS A 131 13.11 -14.60 7.55
CA LYS A 131 11.86 -14.06 7.01
C LYS A 131 12.08 -12.91 6.04
N SER A 132 13.08 -12.06 6.29
CA SER A 132 13.42 -10.95 5.38
C SER A 132 14.00 -11.44 4.06
N THR A 133 14.85 -12.46 4.12
CA THR A 133 15.41 -13.11 2.93
C THR A 133 14.33 -13.86 2.16
N LEU A 134 13.45 -14.58 2.86
CA LEU A 134 12.31 -15.29 2.25
C LEU A 134 11.32 -14.31 1.61
N LEU A 135 11.09 -13.15 2.22
CA LEU A 135 10.29 -12.09 1.61
C LEU A 135 10.94 -11.58 0.31
N GLY A 136 12.26 -11.35 0.32
CA GLY A 136 13.01 -11.01 -0.89
C GLY A 136 12.87 -12.05 -1.99
N LEU A 137 13.03 -13.32 -1.63
CA LEU A 137 12.85 -14.45 -2.55
C LEU A 137 11.41 -14.52 -3.11
N ALA A 138 10.39 -14.37 -2.25
CA ALA A 138 9.00 -14.42 -2.67
C ALA A 138 8.62 -13.25 -3.60
N VAL A 139 9.10 -12.04 -3.30
CA VAL A 139 8.90 -10.87 -4.16
C VAL A 139 9.63 -11.03 -5.49
N SER A 140 10.87 -11.51 -5.48
CA SER A 140 11.62 -11.79 -6.71
C SER A 140 10.91 -12.85 -7.54
N PHE A 141 10.42 -13.92 -6.92
CA PHE A 141 9.67 -14.97 -7.61
C PHE A 141 8.38 -14.44 -8.22
N ALA A 142 7.64 -13.58 -7.50
CA ALA A 142 6.44 -12.96 -8.04
C ALA A 142 6.73 -12.09 -9.27
N ILE A 143 7.87 -11.40 -9.29
CA ILE A 143 8.34 -10.60 -10.42
C ILE A 143 8.73 -11.49 -11.60
N GLU A 144 9.58 -12.50 -11.39
CA GLU A 144 9.99 -13.45 -12.43
C GLU A 144 8.79 -14.20 -13.01
N ALA A 145 7.84 -14.61 -12.15
CA ALA A 145 6.60 -15.23 -12.59
C ALA A 145 5.75 -14.27 -13.43
N ALA A 146 5.63 -13.00 -13.02
CA ALA A 146 4.95 -11.99 -13.82
C ALA A 146 5.67 -11.76 -15.16
N GLN A 147 7.00 -11.78 -15.20
CA GLN A 147 7.78 -11.64 -16.43
C GLN A 147 7.58 -12.80 -17.39
N GLY A 148 7.81 -14.02 -16.90
CA GLY A 148 7.76 -15.26 -17.68
C GLY A 148 6.35 -15.65 -18.14
N THR A 149 5.29 -15.14 -17.50
CA THR A 149 3.89 -15.45 -17.85
C THR A 149 3.13 -14.30 -18.53
N GLY A 150 3.79 -13.19 -18.85
CA GLY A 150 3.11 -12.05 -19.47
C GLY A 150 2.13 -11.37 -18.50
N LEU A 151 2.62 -11.04 -17.30
CA LEU A 151 1.86 -10.49 -16.19
C LEU A 151 0.69 -11.40 -15.79
N PHE A 152 0.99 -12.67 -15.48
CA PHE A 152 -0.01 -13.68 -15.09
C PHE A 152 -1.09 -13.91 -16.16
N GLY A 153 -0.71 -13.87 -17.44
CA GLY A 153 -1.60 -14.08 -18.57
C GLY A 153 -2.46 -12.87 -18.95
N VAL A 154 -2.19 -11.67 -18.40
CA VAL A 154 -2.78 -10.42 -18.90
C VAL A 154 -2.33 -10.17 -20.34
N TYR A 155 -1.09 -10.52 -20.66
CA TYR A 155 -0.54 -10.49 -22.00
C TYR A 155 -0.36 -11.90 -22.55
N PRO A 156 -0.57 -12.10 -23.85
CA PRO A 156 -0.42 -13.42 -24.49
C PRO A 156 1.03 -13.91 -24.55
N TYR A 157 2.01 -13.07 -24.21
CA TYR A 157 3.44 -13.36 -24.37
C TYR A 157 4.24 -12.99 -23.11
N SER A 158 5.34 -13.73 -22.88
CA SER A 158 6.37 -13.33 -21.93
C SER A 158 7.14 -12.13 -22.48
N TYR A 159 7.41 -11.14 -21.62
CA TYR A 159 8.21 -9.98 -22.03
C TYR A 159 9.68 -10.07 -21.61
N ARG A 160 10.03 -11.04 -20.74
CA ARG A 160 11.41 -11.44 -20.44
C ARG A 160 11.45 -12.90 -20.00
N THR A 161 12.55 -13.59 -20.32
CA THR A 161 12.82 -14.94 -19.82
C THR A 161 13.05 -14.90 -18.31
N ALA A 162 12.31 -15.73 -17.58
CA ALA A 162 12.50 -15.87 -16.14
C ALA A 162 13.85 -16.53 -15.83
N ASP A 163 14.59 -15.99 -14.86
CA ASP A 163 15.94 -16.43 -14.51
C ASP A 163 16.07 -16.76 -13.02
N VAL A 164 16.53 -17.98 -12.72
CA VAL A 164 16.79 -18.42 -11.34
C VAL A 164 17.96 -17.66 -10.70
N ASP A 165 18.93 -17.18 -11.49
CA ASP A 165 20.06 -16.40 -10.96
C ASP A 165 19.58 -15.04 -10.44
N ASP A 166 18.60 -14.43 -11.10
CA ASP A 166 17.97 -13.18 -10.65
C ASP A 166 17.29 -13.38 -9.27
N LEU A 167 16.63 -14.52 -9.02
CA LEU A 167 16.09 -14.87 -7.70
C LEU A 167 17.17 -14.90 -6.61
N ILE A 168 18.32 -15.51 -6.92
CA ILE A 168 19.44 -15.66 -5.98
C ILE A 168 20.04 -14.29 -5.66
N TRP A 169 20.30 -13.46 -6.66
CA TRP A 169 20.90 -12.14 -6.46
C TRP A 169 19.96 -11.18 -5.74
N ASN A 170 18.67 -11.21 -6.06
CA ASN A 170 17.64 -10.41 -5.39
C ASN A 170 17.45 -10.85 -3.93
N ALA A 171 17.36 -12.16 -3.66
CA ALA A 171 17.30 -12.68 -2.29
C ALA A 171 18.57 -12.32 -1.48
N SER A 172 19.74 -12.37 -2.12
CA SER A 172 21.01 -11.94 -1.52
C SER A 172 21.00 -10.44 -1.19
N GLY A 173 20.46 -9.61 -2.08
CA GLY A 173 20.19 -8.19 -1.83
C GLY A 173 19.36 -7.97 -0.58
N ALA A 174 18.24 -8.68 -0.44
CA ALA A 174 17.38 -8.61 0.74
C ALA A 174 18.12 -9.05 2.02
N ALA A 175 18.93 -10.11 1.95
CA ALA A 175 19.75 -10.56 3.07
C ALA A 175 20.77 -9.48 3.51
N VAL A 176 21.48 -8.86 2.56
CA VAL A 176 22.43 -7.77 2.82
C VAL A 176 21.70 -6.55 3.40
N GLY A 177 20.56 -6.18 2.83
CA GLY A 177 19.71 -5.09 3.32
C GLY A 177 19.30 -5.26 4.77
N TRP A 178 18.90 -6.48 5.15
CA TRP A 178 18.58 -6.82 6.53
C TRP A 178 19.81 -6.69 7.44
N LEU A 179 20.97 -7.18 7.00
CA LEU A 179 22.21 -7.06 7.76
C LEU A 179 22.53 -5.58 8.03
N VAL A 180 22.43 -4.72 7.03
CA VAL A 180 22.59 -3.26 7.20
C VAL A 180 21.61 -2.71 8.24
N ALA A 181 20.32 -3.06 8.14
CA ALA A 181 19.31 -2.63 9.12
C ALA A 181 19.64 -3.12 10.54
N SER A 182 20.10 -4.35 10.70
CA SER A 182 20.45 -4.95 11.99
C SER A 182 21.64 -4.24 12.65
N ARG A 183 22.66 -3.85 11.85
CA ARG A 183 23.82 -3.11 12.33
C ARG A 183 23.44 -1.67 12.68
N LEU A 184 22.63 -1.03 11.85
CA LEU A 184 22.13 0.32 12.11
C LEU A 184 21.26 0.35 13.37
N ALA A 185 20.48 -0.70 13.65
CA ALA A 185 19.66 -0.79 14.85
C ALA A 185 20.47 -0.78 16.16
N ARG A 186 21.77 -1.13 16.13
CA ARG A 186 22.68 -0.99 17.30
C ARG A 186 23.03 0.47 17.60
N ILE A 187 22.97 1.34 16.60
CA ILE A 187 23.32 2.76 16.69
C ILE A 187 22.04 3.62 16.83
N LEU A 188 21.00 3.28 16.09
CA LEU A 188 19.69 3.92 16.06
C LEU A 188 18.59 2.88 16.36
N PRO A 189 18.38 2.56 17.66
CA PRO A 189 17.40 1.56 18.04
C PRO A 189 15.99 1.94 17.52
N PRO A 190 15.21 0.95 17.03
CA PRO A 190 13.78 1.12 16.81
C PRO A 190 13.12 1.74 18.03
N GLY A 191 12.13 2.61 17.82
CA GLY A 191 11.37 3.18 18.93
C GLY A 191 10.90 2.05 19.84
N ALA A 192 11.25 2.15 21.13
CA ALA A 192 10.75 1.25 22.15
C ALA A 192 9.24 1.16 21.99
N LEU A 193 8.72 -0.07 22.07
CA LEU A 193 7.28 -0.33 22.14
C LEU A 193 6.68 0.74 23.03
N ALA A 194 5.70 1.48 22.52
CA ALA A 194 4.90 2.25 23.43
C ALA A 194 4.23 1.25 24.35
N GLU A 195 4.77 1.17 25.56
CA GLU A 195 4.12 0.59 26.73
C GLU A 195 2.63 0.90 26.62
N GLU A 196 1.83 -0.14 26.79
CA GLU A 196 0.39 -0.25 26.53
C GLU A 196 -0.38 0.99 26.98
N GLY A 197 -0.40 2.01 26.12
CA GLY A 197 -1.04 3.28 26.41
C GLY A 197 -2.56 3.17 26.28
N GLU A 198 -3.25 3.57 27.35
CA GLU A 198 -4.68 3.74 27.47
C GLU A 198 -5.32 4.38 26.23
N VAL A 199 -6.55 3.96 25.90
CA VAL A 199 -7.33 4.57 24.83
C VAL A 199 -7.57 6.05 25.18
N THR A 200 -7.08 6.97 24.34
CA THR A 200 -7.27 8.40 24.60
C THR A 200 -8.70 8.84 24.29
N ASP A 201 -9.34 9.50 25.25
CA ASP A 201 -10.64 10.17 25.13
C ASP A 201 -10.49 11.62 24.63
N ARG A 202 -9.27 12.15 24.58
CA ARG A 202 -8.95 13.50 24.10
C ARG A 202 -7.96 13.50 22.93
N PRO A 203 -8.28 12.82 21.81
CA PRO A 203 -7.37 12.76 20.67
C PRO A 203 -7.23 14.13 19.99
N GLY A 204 -5.98 14.51 19.71
CA GLY A 204 -5.65 15.66 18.86
C GLY A 204 -6.08 15.47 17.41
N ILE A 205 -6.11 16.56 16.62
CA ILE A 205 -6.60 16.54 15.22
C ILE A 205 -5.86 15.55 14.32
N VAL A 206 -4.54 15.40 14.50
CA VAL A 206 -3.74 14.46 13.70
C VAL A 206 -4.18 13.02 13.95
N ARG A 207 -4.40 12.64 15.20
CA ARG A 207 -4.86 11.28 15.54
C ARG A 207 -6.27 11.02 14.99
N ARG A 208 -7.17 12.02 15.08
CA ARG A 208 -8.52 11.95 14.51
C ARG A 208 -8.49 11.81 12.98
N PHE A 209 -7.61 12.56 12.32
CA PHE A 209 -7.43 12.50 10.87
C PHE A 209 -6.92 11.14 10.42
N VAL A 210 -5.90 10.59 11.09
CA VAL A 210 -5.38 9.25 10.77
C VAL A 210 -6.44 8.17 11.01
N ALA A 211 -7.18 8.23 12.13
CA ALA A 211 -8.30 7.30 12.39
C ALA A 211 -9.34 7.36 11.27
N PHE A 212 -9.85 8.56 10.96
CA PHE A 212 -10.85 8.77 9.92
C PHE A 212 -10.37 8.28 8.55
N TRP A 213 -9.11 8.52 8.21
CA TRP A 213 -8.59 8.13 6.92
C TRP A 213 -8.36 6.61 6.79
N LEU A 214 -7.97 5.94 7.88
CA LEU A 214 -7.99 4.47 7.95
C LEU A 214 -9.41 3.92 7.80
N ASP A 215 -10.38 4.54 8.48
CA ASP A 215 -11.78 4.17 8.39
C ASP A 215 -12.30 4.35 6.95
N MET A 216 -11.95 5.44 6.27
CA MET A 216 -12.35 5.67 4.88
C MET A 216 -11.65 4.72 3.91
N THR A 217 -10.41 4.33 4.18
CA THR A 217 -9.70 3.30 3.41
C THR A 217 -10.41 1.95 3.56
N LEU A 218 -10.80 1.59 4.78
CA LEU A 218 -11.56 0.36 5.06
C LEU A 218 -12.93 0.38 4.37
N VAL A 219 -13.66 1.51 4.45
CA VAL A 219 -14.93 1.71 3.74
C VAL A 219 -14.74 1.54 2.23
N GLY A 220 -13.69 2.14 1.66
CA GLY A 220 -13.36 2.04 0.24
C GLY A 220 -13.08 0.60 -0.18
N VAL A 221 -12.13 -0.08 0.47
CA VAL A 221 -11.76 -1.48 0.16
C VAL A 221 -12.97 -2.40 0.28
N ALA A 222 -13.72 -2.29 1.37
CA ALA A 222 -14.86 -3.17 1.60
C ALA A 222 -16.00 -2.88 0.60
N SER A 223 -16.19 -1.61 0.20
CA SER A 223 -17.12 -1.25 -0.86
C SER A 223 -16.70 -1.84 -2.20
N THR A 224 -15.41 -1.78 -2.55
CA THR A 224 -14.86 -2.37 -3.78
C THR A 224 -15.04 -3.88 -3.83
N ILE A 225 -14.88 -4.59 -2.70
CA ILE A 225 -15.11 -6.04 -2.63
C ILE A 225 -16.57 -6.37 -2.93
N VAL A 226 -17.51 -5.67 -2.30
CA VAL A 226 -18.96 -5.86 -2.55
C VAL A 226 -19.30 -5.54 -4.00
N TRP A 227 -18.70 -4.47 -4.53
CA TRP A 227 -18.83 -4.07 -5.92
C TRP A 227 -18.35 -5.14 -6.91
N ALA A 228 -17.15 -5.69 -6.69
CA ALA A 228 -16.57 -6.74 -7.52
C ALA A 228 -17.45 -8.00 -7.50
N ALA A 229 -17.99 -8.37 -6.33
CA ALA A 229 -18.93 -9.49 -6.22
C ALA A 229 -20.22 -9.24 -7.02
N GLY A 230 -20.77 -8.02 -6.95
CA GLY A 230 -21.95 -7.63 -7.74
C GLY A 230 -21.69 -7.68 -9.26
N LEU A 231 -20.52 -7.20 -9.70
CA LEU A 231 -20.10 -7.27 -11.11
C LEU A 231 -19.89 -8.71 -11.58
N PHE A 232 -19.32 -9.58 -10.73
CA PHE A 232 -19.16 -10.99 -11.04
C PHE A 232 -20.51 -11.69 -11.26
N VAL A 233 -21.50 -11.42 -10.39
CA VAL A 233 -22.86 -11.92 -10.57
C VAL A 233 -23.48 -11.37 -11.86
N ALA A 234 -23.35 -10.07 -12.12
CA ALA A 234 -23.88 -9.45 -13.33
C ALA A 234 -23.26 -10.03 -14.61
N TRP A 235 -21.96 -10.25 -14.60
CA TRP A 235 -21.26 -10.93 -15.68
C TRP A 235 -21.79 -12.35 -15.90
N GLY A 236 -22.00 -13.14 -14.84
CA GLY A 236 -22.57 -14.49 -14.95
C GLY A 236 -23.98 -14.52 -15.55
N VAL A 237 -24.84 -13.56 -15.17
CA VAL A 237 -26.21 -13.43 -15.73
C VAL A 237 -26.16 -13.08 -17.22
N MET A 238 -25.31 -12.14 -17.61
CA MET A 238 -25.12 -11.76 -19.02
C MET A 238 -24.54 -12.92 -19.84
N ALA A 239 -23.57 -13.66 -19.30
CA ALA A 239 -22.98 -14.83 -19.95
C ALA A 239 -24.01 -15.96 -20.18
N ALA A 240 -25.04 -16.05 -19.32
CA ALA A 240 -26.17 -16.96 -19.50
C ALA A 240 -27.21 -16.46 -20.53
N GLY A 241 -26.98 -15.32 -21.18
CA GLY A 241 -27.89 -14.74 -22.18
C GLY A 241 -29.15 -14.09 -21.60
N VAL A 242 -29.19 -13.87 -20.27
CA VAL A 242 -30.35 -13.28 -19.60
C VAL A 242 -30.21 -11.76 -19.56
N GLN A 243 -31.05 -11.06 -20.32
CA GLN A 243 -31.13 -9.60 -20.26
C GLN A 243 -31.99 -9.17 -19.07
N ASN A 244 -31.45 -8.35 -18.18
CA ASN A 244 -32.11 -7.96 -16.93
C ASN A 244 -31.92 -6.47 -16.64
N ASP A 245 -32.90 -5.65 -17.04
CA ASP A 245 -32.86 -4.21 -16.85
C ASP A 245 -32.87 -3.80 -15.36
N ALA A 246 -33.47 -4.63 -14.50
CA ALA A 246 -33.45 -4.40 -13.06
C ALA A 246 -32.03 -4.55 -12.48
N LEU A 247 -31.22 -5.45 -13.03
CA LEU A 247 -29.82 -5.63 -12.61
C LEU A 247 -28.95 -4.43 -13.00
N ALA A 248 -29.18 -3.84 -14.18
CA ALA A 248 -28.50 -2.63 -14.62
C ALA A 248 -28.87 -1.42 -13.74
N ALA A 249 -30.17 -1.23 -13.44
CA ALA A 249 -30.65 -0.19 -12.54
C ALA A 249 -30.16 -0.38 -11.08
N ALA A 250 -30.10 -1.64 -10.62
CA ALA A 250 -29.54 -1.98 -9.32
C ALA A 250 -28.05 -1.62 -9.22
N GLY A 251 -27.28 -1.78 -10.29
CA GLY A 251 -25.88 -1.33 -10.36
C GLY A 251 -25.73 0.17 -10.06
N GLY A 252 -26.48 1.03 -10.77
CA GLY A 252 -26.44 2.48 -10.53
C GLY A 252 -26.81 2.86 -9.09
N THR A 253 -27.83 2.23 -8.53
CA THR A 253 -28.28 2.48 -7.15
C THR A 253 -27.27 1.98 -6.11
N ALA A 254 -26.67 0.81 -6.35
CA ALA A 254 -25.63 0.24 -5.52
C ALA A 254 -24.39 1.14 -5.42
N MET A 255 -24.15 2.03 -6.41
CA MET A 255 -22.90 2.82 -6.46
C MET A 255 -22.88 3.83 -5.33
N LEU A 256 -24.06 4.32 -4.95
CA LEU A 256 -24.26 5.26 -3.87
C LEU A 256 -24.55 4.53 -2.55
N LEU A 257 -25.36 3.47 -2.58
CA LEU A 257 -25.80 2.79 -1.35
C LEU A 257 -24.70 1.98 -0.68
N ILE A 258 -23.88 1.24 -1.42
CA ILE A 258 -22.80 0.42 -0.85
C ILE A 258 -21.85 1.28 0.01
N PRO A 259 -21.21 2.34 -0.52
CA PRO A 259 -20.31 3.16 0.29
C PRO A 259 -21.02 3.87 1.45
N ALA A 260 -22.28 4.30 1.27
CA ALA A 260 -23.06 4.92 2.34
C ALA A 260 -23.35 3.95 3.50
N VAL A 261 -23.76 2.71 3.19
CA VAL A 261 -23.99 1.65 4.18
C VAL A 261 -22.70 1.31 4.90
N MET A 262 -21.60 1.15 4.18
CA MET A 262 -20.29 0.84 4.76
C MET A 262 -19.80 1.99 5.65
N PHE A 263 -20.00 3.23 5.24
CA PHE A 263 -19.70 4.42 6.06
C PHE A 263 -20.50 4.43 7.37
N VAL A 264 -21.82 4.22 7.32
CA VAL A 264 -22.66 4.17 8.53
C VAL A 264 -22.27 3.00 9.44
N ALA A 265 -21.91 1.85 8.85
CA ALA A 265 -21.42 0.71 9.62
C ALA A 265 -20.12 1.04 10.36
N VAL A 266 -19.12 1.59 9.66
CA VAL A 266 -17.77 1.86 10.19
C VAL A 266 -17.76 3.05 11.16
N GLU A 267 -18.43 4.14 10.83
CA GLU A 267 -18.39 5.40 11.60
C GLU A 267 -19.54 5.56 12.60
N GLY A 268 -20.58 4.72 12.49
CA GLY A 268 -21.77 4.76 13.33
C GLY A 268 -21.94 3.48 14.16
N ALA A 269 -22.28 2.38 13.51
CA ALA A 269 -22.67 1.14 14.19
C ALA A 269 -21.52 0.54 15.02
N ILE A 270 -20.33 0.40 14.44
CA ILE A 270 -19.16 -0.17 15.12
C ILE A 270 -18.78 0.64 16.37
N PRO A 271 -18.52 1.96 16.30
CA PRO A 271 -18.16 2.73 17.50
C PRO A 271 -19.30 2.80 18.51
N PHE A 272 -20.56 2.78 18.09
CA PHE A 272 -21.69 2.68 19.02
C PHE A 272 -21.61 1.40 19.87
N MET A 273 -21.23 0.27 19.28
CA MET A 273 -21.03 -1.01 19.97
C MET A 273 -19.68 -1.10 20.72
N ARG A 274 -18.66 -0.34 20.30
CA ARG A 274 -17.27 -0.44 20.80
C ARG A 274 -16.83 0.77 21.64
N LYS A 275 -17.71 1.29 22.50
CA LYS A 275 -17.40 2.43 23.42
C LYS A 275 -16.77 3.64 22.71
N GLY A 276 -17.25 3.96 21.51
CA GLY A 276 -16.77 5.07 20.67
C GLY A 276 -15.54 4.77 19.82
N GLN A 277 -15.05 3.53 19.77
CA GLN A 277 -13.89 3.16 18.94
C GLN A 277 -14.33 2.69 17.55
N THR A 278 -14.03 3.47 16.52
CA THR A 278 -14.06 3.00 15.13
C THR A 278 -12.92 2.00 14.89
N PRO A 279 -12.91 1.23 13.79
CA PRO A 279 -11.76 0.39 13.44
C PRO A 279 -10.43 1.15 13.42
N GLY A 280 -10.37 2.29 12.73
CA GLY A 280 -9.23 3.20 12.68
C GLY A 280 -8.95 3.86 14.03
N GLY A 281 -9.99 4.22 14.78
CA GLY A 281 -9.90 4.75 16.14
C GLY A 281 -9.24 3.77 17.10
N SER A 282 -9.69 2.52 17.13
CA SER A 282 -9.09 1.42 17.90
C SER A 282 -7.62 1.21 17.50
N PHE A 283 -7.35 1.22 16.20
CA PHE A 283 -6.00 1.07 15.67
C PHE A 283 -5.06 2.19 16.14
N VAL A 284 -5.51 3.44 16.15
CA VAL A 284 -4.71 4.55 16.73
C VAL A 284 -4.98 4.77 18.21
N ARG A 285 -5.60 3.82 18.92
CA ARG A 285 -5.91 3.85 20.36
C ARG A 285 -6.64 5.13 20.80
N MET A 286 -7.74 5.48 20.14
CA MET A 286 -8.62 6.58 20.50
C MET A 286 -10.09 6.19 20.48
N THR A 287 -10.88 6.89 21.29
CA THR A 287 -12.34 6.89 21.18
C THR A 287 -12.82 8.22 20.59
N CYS A 288 -13.89 8.18 19.79
CA CYS A 288 -14.59 9.39 19.36
C CYS A 288 -15.47 9.96 20.48
N GLU A 289 -15.83 9.15 21.48
CA GLU A 289 -16.60 9.59 22.65
C GLU A 289 -15.69 10.32 23.65
N THR A 290 -15.64 11.65 23.53
CA THR A 290 -14.85 12.54 24.41
C THR A 290 -15.34 12.65 25.86
N ARG A 291 -16.55 12.15 26.13
CA ARG A 291 -17.20 12.08 27.44
C ARG A 291 -18.24 10.98 27.40
N GLU A 292 -18.51 10.36 28.54
CA GLU A 292 -19.58 9.36 28.65
C GLU A 292 -20.94 10.01 28.39
N ARG A 293 -21.71 9.40 27.48
CA ARG A 293 -23.07 9.81 27.12
C ARG A 293 -23.98 8.60 27.25
N MET A 294 -25.16 8.79 27.83
CA MET A 294 -26.15 7.71 28.03
C MET A 294 -27.47 8.02 27.30
N GLY A 295 -28.18 6.97 26.89
CA GLY A 295 -29.50 7.07 26.28
C GLY A 295 -29.53 7.92 24.99
N TRP A 296 -30.53 8.79 24.87
CA TRP A 296 -30.77 9.59 23.66
C TRP A 296 -29.62 10.54 23.30
N ARG A 297 -28.86 11.03 24.29
CA ARG A 297 -27.71 11.93 24.05
C ARG A 297 -26.59 11.22 23.31
N ARG A 298 -26.40 9.92 23.57
CA ARG A 298 -25.43 9.09 22.86
C ARG A 298 -25.84 8.88 21.41
N VAL A 299 -27.14 8.62 21.17
CA VAL A 299 -27.70 8.50 19.82
C VAL A 299 -27.55 9.81 19.05
N ALA A 300 -27.95 10.94 19.65
CA ALA A 300 -27.83 12.26 19.04
C ALA A 300 -26.37 12.62 18.68
N PHE A 301 -25.42 12.26 19.55
CA PHE A 301 -23.99 12.42 19.28
C PHE A 301 -23.55 11.66 18.02
N PHE A 302 -23.90 10.38 17.88
CA PHE A 302 -23.52 9.58 16.72
C PHE A 302 -24.20 10.06 15.43
N LEU A 303 -25.47 10.45 15.50
CA LEU A 303 -26.18 11.03 14.36
C LEU A 303 -25.53 12.34 13.90
N LEU A 304 -25.20 13.24 14.82
CA LEU A 304 -24.51 14.49 14.48
C LEU A 304 -23.10 14.21 13.95
N ARG A 305 -22.37 13.25 14.52
CA ARG A 305 -21.05 12.85 14.04
C ARG A 305 -21.11 12.32 12.61
N LEU A 306 -22.03 11.40 12.33
CA LEU A 306 -22.26 10.87 10.98
C LEU A 306 -22.65 11.98 10.00
N PHE A 307 -23.52 12.90 10.41
CA PHE A 307 -23.91 14.04 9.59
C PHE A 307 -22.71 14.94 9.26
N VAL A 308 -21.92 15.34 10.26
CA VAL A 308 -20.75 16.21 10.05
C VAL A 308 -19.70 15.53 9.16
N LEU A 309 -19.39 14.25 9.40
CA LEU A 309 -18.42 13.51 8.59
C LEU A 309 -18.97 13.22 7.18
N GLY A 310 -20.26 12.94 7.03
CA GLY A 310 -20.93 12.77 5.74
C GLY A 310 -20.91 14.05 4.91
N CYS A 311 -21.23 15.20 5.52
CA CYS A 311 -21.09 16.51 4.88
C CYS A 311 -19.63 16.79 4.50
N MET A 312 -18.67 16.43 5.35
CA MET A 312 -17.25 16.56 5.01
C MET A 312 -16.92 15.80 3.72
N LEU A 313 -17.37 14.55 3.58
CA LEU A 313 -17.11 13.73 2.41
C LEU A 313 -17.81 14.24 1.15
N LEU A 314 -19.09 14.62 1.26
CA LEU A 314 -19.90 15.08 0.13
C LEU A 314 -19.46 16.45 -0.41
N PHE A 315 -18.92 17.32 0.46
CA PHE A 315 -18.51 18.68 0.11
C PHE A 315 -16.98 18.89 0.22
N PHE A 316 -16.19 17.82 0.15
CA PHE A 316 -14.73 17.92 0.07
C PHE A 316 -14.33 18.54 -1.29
N PRO A 317 -13.36 19.50 -1.35
CA PRO A 317 -12.49 19.96 -0.28
C PRO A 317 -13.03 21.11 0.57
N LEU A 318 -14.17 21.73 0.23
CA LEU A 318 -14.66 22.97 0.87
C LEU A 318 -15.01 22.81 2.36
N ALA A 319 -15.59 21.67 2.75
CA ALA A 319 -15.98 21.43 4.14
C ALA A 319 -14.78 21.21 5.09
N ALA A 320 -13.64 20.73 4.58
CA ALA A 320 -12.48 20.39 5.42
C ALA A 320 -11.84 21.63 6.10
N PRO A 321 -11.54 22.74 5.39
CA PRO A 321 -11.07 23.98 6.01
C PRO A 321 -12.02 24.52 7.09
N VAL A 322 -13.34 24.43 6.89
CA VAL A 322 -14.33 24.89 7.87
C VAL A 322 -14.19 24.10 9.19
N LEU A 323 -14.06 22.78 9.11
CA LEU A 323 -13.84 21.93 10.28
C LEU A 323 -12.48 22.18 10.93
N LEU A 324 -11.43 22.41 10.14
CA LEU A 324 -10.09 22.72 10.66
C LEU A 324 -10.05 24.08 11.38
N ILE A 325 -10.72 25.11 10.83
CA ILE A 325 -10.87 26.42 11.47
C ILE A 325 -11.65 26.27 12.78
N PHE A 326 -12.77 25.54 12.74
CA PHE A 326 -13.56 25.27 13.95
C PHE A 326 -12.72 24.58 15.03
N TYR A 327 -11.96 23.55 14.65
CA TYR A 327 -11.07 22.86 15.57
C TYR A 327 -9.94 23.75 16.09
N ALA A 328 -9.36 24.62 15.26
CA ALA A 328 -8.30 25.54 15.67
C ALA A 328 -8.79 26.50 16.77
N VAL A 329 -10.04 26.97 16.67
CA VAL A 329 -10.68 27.88 17.64
C VAL A 329 -11.18 27.14 18.89
N LYS A 330 -11.91 26.04 18.72
CA LYS A 330 -12.61 25.36 19.83
C LYS A 330 -11.84 24.19 20.43
N ARG A 331 -10.76 23.72 19.78
CA ARG A 331 -9.99 22.52 20.12
C ARG A 331 -10.85 21.25 20.27
N ARG A 332 -12.03 21.24 19.64
CA ARG A 332 -13.05 20.19 19.67
C ARG A 332 -13.78 20.15 18.34
N MET A 333 -14.35 19.02 17.96
CA MET A 333 -15.20 18.91 16.77
C MET A 333 -16.62 19.40 17.06
N PRO A 334 -17.42 19.82 16.06
CA PRO A 334 -18.79 20.30 16.29
C PRO A 334 -19.67 19.32 17.06
N TYR A 335 -19.53 18.02 16.77
CA TYR A 335 -20.27 16.96 17.45
C TYR A 335 -19.82 16.70 18.90
N ASP A 336 -18.64 17.18 19.32
CA ASP A 336 -18.19 17.04 20.71
C ASP A 336 -18.91 18.02 21.68
N LEU A 337 -19.65 19.00 21.16
CA LEU A 337 -20.41 19.97 21.96
C LEU A 337 -21.71 19.41 22.55
N LEU A 338 -22.30 18.39 21.90
CA LEU A 338 -23.41 17.57 22.41
C LEU A 338 -22.95 16.58 23.46
#